data_AF-A0A957P548-F1
#
_entry.id   AF-A0A957P548-F1
#
_cell.length_a   1.000
_cell.length_b   1.000
_cell.length_c   1.000
_cell.angle_alpha   90.00
_cell.angle_beta   90.00
_cell.angle_gamma   90.00
#
_symmetry.space_group_name_H-M   'P 1'
#
loop_
_entity.id
_entity.type
_entity.pdbx_description
1 polymer ?
#
loop_
_entity_poly.entity_id
_entity_poly.type
_entity_poly.pdbx_seq_one_letter_code
_entity_poly.pdbx_strand_id
1 'polypeptide(L)' 'EQIDGQTRLVVPYSALIYDNNGGTWIYTSPDPLTYVRTAVTVDFIEGDMVVLADGPGVGTDVATVAVAELYGTDTGVGK' A
#
# COMPACT_ATOMS: atom_id res chain seq x y z
N GLU A 1 5.71 9.33 9.07
CA GLU A 1 5.95 10.77 8.89
C GLU A 1 5.35 11.57 10.05
N GLN A 2 5.81 12.81 10.29
CA GLN A 2 5.12 13.71 11.22
C GLN A 2 4.00 14.43 10.46
N ILE A 3 2.75 14.13 10.79
CA ILE A 3 1.56 14.82 10.25
C ILE A 3 0.77 15.36 11.44
N ASP A 4 0.47 16.66 11.43
CA ASP A 4 -0.16 17.39 12.54
C ASP A 4 0.51 17.19 13.91
N GLY A 5 1.85 17.05 13.91
CA GLY A 5 2.63 16.83 15.13
C GLY A 5 2.52 15.42 15.73
N GLN A 6 1.98 14.47 14.98
CA GLN A 6 1.92 13.05 15.35
C GLN A 6 2.70 12.19 14.36
N THR A 7 3.37 11.16 14.89
CA THR A 7 3.97 10.12 14.04
C THR A 7 2.86 9.27 13.43
N ARG A 8 2.76 9.29 12.10
CA ARG A 8 1.80 8.53 11.30
C ARG A 8 2.50 7.54 10.37
N LEU A 9 1.82 6.44 10.06
CA LEU A 9 2.19 5.56 8.95
C LEU A 9 1.72 6.21 7.65
N VAL A 10 2.63 6.35 6.68
CA VAL A 10 2.35 7.05 5.42
C VAL A 10 2.99 6.25 4.29
N VAL A 11 2.25 6.10 3.19
CA VAL A 11 2.75 5.54 1.94
C VAL A 11 2.36 6.45 0.76
N PRO A 12 3.09 6.43 -0.37
CA PRO A 12 2.63 7.11 -1.57
C PRO A 12 1.28 6.58 -2.04
N TYR A 13 0.42 7.45 -2.56
CA TYR A 13 -0.87 7.04 -3.13
C TYR A 13 -0.72 6.02 -4.25
N SER A 14 0.37 6.07 -5.01
CA SER A 14 0.68 5.09 -6.06
C SER A 14 0.97 3.67 -5.53
N ALA A 15 1.19 3.50 -4.22
CA ALA A 15 1.37 2.20 -3.58
C ALA A 15 0.04 1.49 -3.25
N LEU A 16 -1.06 2.26 -3.16
CA LEU A 16 -2.36 1.77 -2.72
C LEU A 16 -3.13 1.15 -3.89
N ILE A 17 -3.74 -0.01 -3.65
CA ILE A 17 -4.73 -0.60 -4.55
C ILE A 17 -5.97 -1.03 -3.77
N TYR A 18 -7.13 -0.85 -4.41
CA TYR A 18 -8.42 -1.30 -3.90
C TYR A 18 -8.80 -2.60 -4.60
N ASP A 19 -9.27 -3.59 -3.84
CA ASP A 19 -9.92 -4.77 -4.40
C ASP A 19 -11.38 -4.48 -4.78
N ASN A 20 -12.04 -5.46 -5.40
CA ASN A 20 -13.42 -5.34 -5.89
C ASN A 20 -14.46 -5.11 -4.77
N ASN A 21 -14.12 -5.42 -3.52
CA ASN A 21 -14.97 -5.20 -2.35
C ASN A 21 -14.63 -3.87 -1.63
N GLY A 22 -13.69 -3.09 -2.18
CA GLY A 22 -13.19 -1.86 -1.57
C GLY A 22 -12.13 -2.08 -0.49
N GLY A 23 -11.61 -3.30 -0.33
CA GLY A 23 -10.51 -3.59 0.57
C GLY A 23 -9.22 -2.91 0.12
N THR A 24 -8.46 -2.37 1.06
CA THR A 24 -7.24 -1.59 0.78
C THR A 24 -5.98 -2.40 0.99
N TRP A 25 -5.10 -2.37 -0.02
CA TRP A 25 -3.89 -3.19 -0.07
C TRP A 25 -2.71 -2.40 -0.61
N ILE A 26 -1.51 -2.83 -0.21
CA ILE A 26 -0.23 -2.45 -0.82
C ILE A 26 0.59 -3.72 -1.11
N TYR A 27 1.69 -3.58 -1.84
CA TYR A 27 2.68 -4.65 -1.97
C TYR A 27 3.96 -4.29 -1.22
N THR A 28 4.35 -5.11 -0.25
CA THR A 28 5.62 -5.01 0.46
C THR A 28 6.69 -5.84 -0.26
N SER A 29 7.97 -5.49 -0.06
CA SER A 29 9.12 -6.19 -0.67
C SER A 29 10.09 -6.72 0.40
N PRO A 30 9.76 -7.82 1.12
CA PRO A 30 10.60 -8.33 2.20
C PRO A 30 11.97 -8.85 1.73
N ASP A 31 12.07 -9.26 0.47
CA ASP A 31 13.29 -9.74 -0.19
C ASP A 31 13.36 -9.21 -1.62
N PRO A 32 14.56 -9.16 -2.26
CA PRO A 32 14.69 -8.73 -3.64
C PRO A 32 13.77 -9.52 -4.60
N LEU A 33 12.98 -8.79 -5.40
CA LEU A 33 12.03 -9.35 -6.38
C LEU A 33 10.90 -10.19 -5.78
N THR A 34 10.69 -10.12 -4.46
CA THR A 34 9.58 -10.76 -3.76
C THR A 34 8.56 -9.71 -3.38
N TYR A 35 7.33 -9.82 -3.88
CA TYR A 35 6.27 -8.86 -3.59
C TYR A 35 5.10 -9.55 -2.88
N VAL A 36 4.71 -9.03 -1.71
CA VAL A 36 3.67 -9.62 -0.87
C VAL A 36 2.52 -8.64 -0.66
N ARG A 37 1.32 -9.02 -1.12
CA ARG A 37 0.12 -8.21 -0.90
C ARG A 37 -0.19 -8.15 0.60
N THR A 38 -0.21 -6.94 1.13
CA THR A 38 -0.37 -6.66 2.56
C THR A 38 -1.58 -5.75 2.75
N ALA A 39 -2.49 -6.15 3.64
CA ALA A 39 -3.66 -5.34 3.96
C ALA A 39 -3.22 -4.07 4.70
N VAL A 40 -3.89 -2.97 4.42
CA VAL A 40 -3.72 -1.71 5.14
C VAL A 40 -5.08 -1.13 5.47
N THR A 41 -5.15 -0.28 6.49
CA THR A 41 -6.35 0.52 6.78
C THR A 41 -6.01 1.98 6.51
N VAL A 42 -6.73 2.60 5.56
CA VAL A 42 -6.58 4.02 5.24
C VAL A 42 -7.30 4.86 6.30
N ASP A 43 -6.61 5.84 6.87
CA ASP A 43 -7.20 6.89 7.72
C ASP A 43 -7.75 8.00 6.81
N PHE A 44 -6.86 8.63 6.04
CA PHE A 44 -7.21 9.63 5.02
C PHE A 44 -6.14 9.73 3.94
N ILE A 45 -6.46 10.46 2.87
CA ILE A 45 -5.56 10.73 1.75
C ILE A 45 -5.37 12.23 1.65
N GLU A 46 -4.12 12.67 1.51
CA GLU A 46 -3.74 14.06 1.35
C GLU A 46 -2.77 14.18 0.17
N GLY A 47 -3.26 14.74 -0.95
CA GLY A 47 -2.46 14.87 -2.17
C GLY A 47 -2.01 13.52 -2.72
N ASP A 48 -0.69 13.32 -2.77
CA ASP A 48 -0.01 12.11 -3.23
C ASP A 48 0.37 11.15 -2.09
N MET A 49 -0.13 11.40 -0.87
CA MET A 49 0.13 10.58 0.31
C MET A 49 -1.14 9.90 0.83
N VAL A 50 -0.98 8.68 1.31
CA VAL A 50 -2.01 7.92 2.03
C VAL A 50 -1.55 7.78 3.46
N VAL A 51 -2.35 8.32 4.39
CA VAL A 51 -2.13 8.17 5.82
C VAL A 51 -2.87 6.92 6.28
N LEU A 52 -2.14 6.01 6.93
CA LEU A 52 -2.66 4.72 7.36
C LEU A 52 -2.99 4.73 8.86
N ALA A 53 -4.15 4.18 9.20
CA ALA A 53 -4.51 3.83 10.58
C ALA A 53 -3.85 2.51 11.02
N ASP A 54 -3.64 1.59 10.07
CA ASP A 54 -2.95 0.31 10.28
C ASP A 54 -2.23 -0.13 8.99
N GLY A 55 -1.08 -0.79 9.13
CA GLY A 55 -0.25 -1.20 8.00
C GLY A 55 1.15 -1.65 8.43
N PRO A 56 2.08 -1.87 7.47
CA PRO A 56 3.42 -2.30 7.81
C PRO A 56 4.19 -1.22 8.58
N GLY A 57 5.17 -1.66 9.37
CA GLY A 57 6.01 -0.77 10.18
C GLY A 57 6.86 0.17 9.32
N VAL A 58 7.26 1.29 9.92
CA VAL A 58 8.17 2.27 9.29
C VAL A 58 9.46 1.59 8.83
N GLY A 59 9.91 1.93 7.63
CA GLY A 59 11.10 1.33 7.00
C GLY A 59 10.81 0.08 6.16
N THR A 60 9.55 -0.34 6.05
CA THR A 60 9.15 -1.41 5.13
C THR A 60 9.21 -0.92 3.69
N ASP A 61 9.91 -1.66 2.83
CA ASP A 61 9.93 -1.39 1.40
C ASP A 61 8.57 -1.72 0.78
N VAL A 62 8.04 -0.78 -0.01
CA VAL A 62 6.75 -0.89 -0.68
C VAL A 62 6.88 -0.61 -2.18
N ALA A 63 6.14 -1.34 -3.00
CA ALA A 63 6.06 -1.05 -4.43
C ALA A 63 5.22 0.22 -4.66
N THR A 64 5.74 1.13 -5.47
CA THR A 64 5.09 2.41 -5.79
C THR A 64 4.83 2.57 -7.29
N VAL A 65 5.32 1.63 -8.09
CA VAL A 65 5.19 1.58 -9.55
C VAL A 65 4.72 0.18 -9.92
N ALA A 66 3.87 0.10 -10.94
CA ALA A 66 3.32 -1.14 -11.46
C ALA A 66 2.54 -1.99 -10.43
N VAL A 67 1.92 -1.33 -9.44
CA VAL A 67 1.14 -2.00 -8.37
C VAL A 67 -0.09 -2.72 -8.93
N ALA A 68 -0.73 -2.16 -9.96
CA ALA A 68 -1.85 -2.80 -10.64
C ALA A 68 -1.42 -4.08 -11.38
N GLU A 69 -0.23 -4.09 -11.97
CA GLU A 69 0.35 -5.25 -12.65
C GLU A 69 0.74 -6.34 -11.66
N LEU A 70 1.29 -5.98 -10.49
CA LEU A 70 1.50 -6.92 -9.39
C LEU A 70 0.17 -7.54 -8.94
N TYR A 71 -0.87 -6.71 -8.80
CA TYR A 71 -2.20 -7.17 -8.42
C TYR A 71 -2.80 -8.13 -9.42
N GLY A 72 -2.78 -7.80 -10.71
CA GLY A 72 -3.25 -8.70 -11.77
C GLY A 72 -2.47 -10.00 -11.85
N THR A 73 -1.16 -9.98 -11.55
CA THR A 73 -0.32 -11.18 -11.48
C THR A 73 -0.68 -12.07 -10.29
N ASP A 74 -0.95 -11.47 -9.13
CA ASP A 74 -1.30 -12.13 -7.87
C ASP A 74 -2.70 -12.76 -7.89
N THR A 75 -3.72 -12.04 -8.41
CA THR A 75 -5.11 -12.52 -8.42
C THR A 75 -5.52 -13.26 -9.69
N GLY A 76 -4.82 -13.01 -10.79
CA GLY A 76 -5.23 -13.40 -12.13
C GLY A 76 -6.20 -12.40 -12.76
N VAL A 77 -6.14 -12.27 -14.08
CA VAL A 77 -6.99 -11.34 -14.86
C VAL A 77 -8.31 -12.02 -15.24
N GLY A 78 -9.44 -11.36 -14.95
CA GLY A 78 -10.77 -11.79 -15.41
C GLY A 78 -11.41 -12.94 -14.62
N LYS A 79 -10.95 -13.20 -13.39
CA LYS A 79 -11.59 -14.11 -12.45
C LYS A 79 -12.59 -13.40 -11.55
#